data_AF-A0A7K0PZC8-F1
#
_entry.id   AF-A0A7K0PZC8-F1
#
_cell.length_a   1.000
_cell.length_b   1.000
_cell.length_c   1.000
_cell.angle_alpha   90.00
_cell.angle_beta   90.00
_cell.angle_gamma   90.00
#
_symmetry.space_group_name_H-M   'P 1'
#
loop_
_entity.id
_entity.type
_entity.pdbx_description
1 polymer ?
#
loop_
_entity_poly.entity_id
_entity_poly.type
_entity_poly.pdbx_seq_one_letter_code
_entity_poly.pdbx_strand_id
1 'polypeptide(L)'
;MPIPRDALLAAARAVAAEDEDRTGVAMLVALVDRTRPAPAVDPRPEDVELAADVQQAWEVLRGADADVTVQDALAALAHLRLRPPASRGPAGDAPLAAWRPGDTDRPDAAARDAEAAVVVDAVLHGRHLRVVNWHNTPASHAGELRQELVWYAERFSPVTEADLHAALDTGRWADPRPGVVPAFFDGFASAAQVAAPLCEELGLVGWFYPPTEFLDCPPAQQRAFAAEHDLGVLDEDLAGDASLAMSWDALADLATRHVVCGHSATHASSVSVRTTADVERQVHRPLARLTEVLGRRPAGWAWLGGTPFDPAAPGDAAVAAAGVRLWTSNAAVERLA
;
A
#
# COMPACT_ATOMS: atom_id res chain seq x y z
N MET A 1 -25.82 -7.97 -5.39
CA MET A 1 -25.90 -9.22 -6.20
C MET A 1 -24.54 -9.89 -6.10
N PRO A 2 -24.44 -11.22 -5.95
CA PRO A 2 -23.15 -11.89 -5.83
C PRO A 2 -22.32 -11.65 -7.09
N ILE A 3 -21.01 -11.44 -6.91
CA ILE A 3 -20.09 -11.20 -8.03
C ILE A 3 -19.96 -12.52 -8.81
N PRO A 4 -20.11 -12.53 -10.15
CA PRO A 4 -19.90 -13.76 -10.92
C PRO A 4 -18.49 -14.33 -10.71
N ARG A 5 -18.37 -15.65 -10.53
CA ARG A 5 -17.08 -16.34 -10.34
C ARG A 5 -16.06 -15.95 -11.40
N ASP A 6 -16.47 -15.94 -12.66
CA ASP A 6 -15.59 -15.63 -13.79
C ASP A 6 -15.09 -14.17 -13.76
N ALA A 7 -15.89 -13.24 -13.21
CA ALA A 7 -15.48 -11.86 -13.05
C ALA A 7 -14.39 -11.70 -11.98
N LEU A 8 -14.46 -12.45 -10.87
CA LEU A 8 -13.42 -12.47 -9.84
C LEU A 8 -12.10 -13.07 -10.38
N LEU A 9 -12.19 -14.19 -11.11
CA LEU A 9 -11.01 -14.80 -11.72
C LEU A 9 -10.38 -13.88 -12.77
N ALA A 10 -11.18 -13.21 -13.60
CA ALA A 10 -10.69 -12.24 -14.57
C ALA A 10 -10.04 -11.03 -13.90
N ALA A 11 -10.63 -10.51 -12.82
CA ALA A 11 -10.06 -9.41 -12.05
C ALA A 11 -8.73 -9.78 -11.40
N ALA A 12 -8.63 -10.97 -10.80
CA ALA A 12 -7.37 -11.45 -10.23
C ALA A 12 -6.26 -11.57 -11.29
N ARG A 13 -6.57 -12.10 -12.48
CA ARG A 13 -5.59 -12.14 -13.59
C ARG A 13 -5.22 -10.75 -14.09
N ALA A 14 -6.18 -9.83 -14.15
CA ALA A 14 -5.90 -8.45 -14.56
C ALA A 14 -4.93 -7.80 -13.57
N VAL A 15 -5.20 -7.90 -12.26
CA VAL A 15 -4.32 -7.40 -11.21
C VAL A 15 -2.93 -8.04 -11.27
N ALA A 16 -2.85 -9.37 -11.40
CA ALA A 16 -1.55 -10.05 -11.49
C ALA A 16 -0.77 -9.75 -12.78
N ALA A 17 -1.46 -9.28 -13.84
CA ALA A 17 -0.86 -8.82 -15.08
C ALA A 17 -0.53 -7.32 -15.06
N GLU A 18 -0.99 -6.57 -14.05
CA GLU A 18 -0.73 -5.15 -13.96
C GLU A 18 0.75 -4.93 -13.67
N ASP A 19 1.36 -4.09 -14.50
CA ASP A 19 2.66 -3.52 -14.25
C ASP A 19 2.46 -2.43 -13.19
N GLU A 20 2.79 -2.75 -11.93
CA GLU A 20 2.62 -1.85 -10.77
C GLU A 20 3.37 -0.51 -10.94
N ASP A 21 4.28 -0.45 -11.91
CA ASP A 21 5.08 0.74 -12.25
C ASP A 21 4.34 1.71 -13.17
N ARG A 22 3.25 1.26 -13.82
CA ARG A 22 2.51 2.06 -14.81
C ARG A 22 1.15 2.53 -14.32
N THR A 23 0.51 1.79 -13.42
CA THR A 23 -0.88 2.07 -13.01
C THR A 23 -1.13 1.84 -11.53
N GLY A 24 -2.14 2.53 -10.99
CA GLY A 24 -2.52 2.41 -9.59
C GLY A 24 -3.21 1.09 -9.29
N VAL A 25 -2.65 0.31 -8.36
CA VAL A 25 -3.27 -0.92 -7.86
C VAL A 25 -4.16 -0.58 -6.67
N ALA A 26 -5.48 -0.69 -6.88
CA ALA A 26 -6.44 -0.47 -5.81
C ALA A 26 -6.49 -1.68 -4.86
N MET A 27 -6.50 -1.40 -3.56
CA MET A 27 -6.55 -2.35 -2.47
C MET A 27 -7.66 -1.99 -1.49
N LEU A 28 -8.39 -2.99 -1.03
CA LEU A 28 -9.20 -2.91 0.17
C LEU A 28 -8.39 -3.49 1.32
N VAL A 29 -8.21 -2.75 2.41
CA VAL A 29 -7.43 -3.23 3.57
C VAL A 29 -8.26 -3.14 4.85
N ALA A 30 -8.04 -4.08 5.75
CA ALA A 30 -8.62 -4.06 7.09
C ALA A 30 -7.96 -2.98 7.97
N LEU A 31 -8.72 -2.41 8.91
CA LEU A 31 -8.17 -1.58 9.98
C LEU A 31 -8.13 -2.39 11.27
N VAL A 32 -6.93 -2.60 11.80
CA VAL A 32 -6.67 -3.43 12.97
C VAL A 32 -5.98 -2.61 14.03
N ASP A 33 -6.45 -2.67 15.28
CA ASP A 33 -5.75 -2.09 16.42
C ASP A 33 -5.18 -3.24 17.26
N ARG A 34 -3.84 -3.34 17.35
CA ARG A 34 -3.18 -4.37 18.17
C ARG A 34 -3.07 -3.98 19.64
N THR A 35 -3.35 -2.72 19.97
CA THR A 35 -3.18 -2.17 21.31
C THR A 35 -4.46 -2.27 22.14
N ARG A 36 -5.61 -2.35 21.48
CA ARG A 36 -6.93 -2.34 22.12
C ARG A 36 -7.91 -3.27 21.39
N PRO A 37 -8.92 -3.80 22.09
CA PRO A 37 -10.03 -4.48 21.44
C PRO A 37 -10.72 -3.57 20.42
N ALA A 38 -11.21 -4.17 19.33
CA ALA A 38 -11.97 -3.45 18.32
C ALA A 38 -13.21 -2.76 18.94
N PRO A 39 -13.54 -1.53 18.50
CA PRO A 39 -14.77 -0.87 18.95
C PRO A 39 -15.98 -1.66 18.48
N ALA A 40 -16.99 -1.78 19.34
CA ALA A 40 -18.27 -2.37 18.98
C ALA A 40 -19.06 -1.37 18.12
N VAL A 41 -19.27 -1.70 16.85
CA VAL A 41 -20.02 -0.88 15.90
C VAL A 41 -21.04 -1.76 15.21
N ASP A 42 -22.31 -1.34 15.18
CA ASP A 42 -23.32 -2.08 14.43
C ASP A 42 -23.00 -2.05 12.92
N PRO A 43 -22.95 -3.21 12.23
CA PRO A 43 -22.73 -3.28 10.79
C PRO A 43 -23.75 -2.46 10.01
N ARG A 44 -23.28 -1.66 9.06
CA ARG A 44 -24.16 -0.99 8.09
C ARG A 44 -24.48 -1.94 6.92
N PRO A 45 -25.61 -1.78 6.23
CA PRO A 45 -25.96 -2.62 5.09
C PRO A 45 -24.85 -2.71 4.03
N GLU A 46 -24.16 -1.60 3.75
CA GLU A 46 -23.04 -1.55 2.80
C GLU A 46 -21.81 -2.34 3.28
N ASP A 47 -21.55 -2.37 4.59
CA ASP A 47 -20.43 -3.10 5.18
C ASP A 47 -20.73 -4.60 5.20
N VAL A 48 -21.98 -5.00 5.42
CA VAL A 48 -22.45 -6.39 5.30
C VAL A 48 -22.31 -6.90 3.87
N GLU A 49 -22.72 -6.11 2.86
CA GLU A 49 -22.54 -6.49 1.45
C GLU A 49 -21.05 -6.62 1.10
N LEU A 50 -20.23 -5.65 1.51
CA LEU A 50 -18.80 -5.67 1.22
C LEU A 50 -18.08 -6.84 1.91
N ALA A 51 -18.44 -7.18 3.15
CA ALA A 51 -17.88 -8.34 3.86
C ALA A 51 -18.24 -9.66 3.17
N ALA A 52 -19.48 -9.78 2.67
CA ALA A 52 -19.90 -10.94 1.90
C ALA A 52 -19.13 -11.05 0.57
N ASP A 53 -18.88 -9.93 -0.10
CA ASP A 53 -18.04 -9.89 -1.31
C ASP A 53 -16.59 -10.30 -1.03
N VAL A 54 -16.00 -9.87 0.10
CA VAL A 54 -14.65 -10.29 0.52
C VAL A 54 -14.59 -11.79 0.76
N GLN A 55 -15.56 -12.33 1.52
CA GLN A 55 -15.67 -13.76 1.77
C GLN A 55 -15.79 -14.55 0.45
N GLN A 56 -16.67 -14.08 -0.45
CA GLN A 56 -16.87 -14.70 -1.76
C GLN A 56 -15.58 -14.68 -2.59
N ALA A 57 -14.87 -13.54 -2.64
CA ALA A 57 -13.62 -13.40 -3.37
C ALA A 57 -12.56 -14.38 -2.85
N TRP A 58 -12.39 -14.45 -1.52
CA TRP A 58 -11.47 -15.39 -0.89
C TRP A 58 -11.80 -16.84 -1.24
N GLU A 59 -13.05 -17.26 -1.07
CA GLU A 59 -13.49 -18.63 -1.38
C GLU A 59 -13.30 -19.02 -2.85
N VAL A 60 -13.59 -18.09 -3.77
CA VAL A 60 -13.44 -18.33 -5.20
C VAL A 60 -11.98 -18.50 -5.58
N LEU A 61 -11.12 -17.55 -5.17
CA LEU A 61 -9.71 -17.57 -5.56
C LEU A 61 -8.96 -18.72 -4.91
N ARG A 62 -9.09 -18.93 -3.59
CA ARG A 62 -8.41 -20.02 -2.87
C ARG A 62 -8.80 -21.41 -3.38
N GLY A 63 -10.02 -21.55 -3.91
CA GLY A 63 -10.50 -22.79 -4.52
C GLY A 63 -10.06 -22.97 -5.97
N ALA A 64 -9.57 -21.92 -6.64
CA ALA A 64 -9.07 -21.96 -8.00
C ALA A 64 -7.55 -22.13 -8.07
N ASP A 65 -6.83 -21.58 -7.08
CA ASP A 65 -5.37 -21.62 -7.02
C ASP A 65 -4.91 -21.68 -5.56
N ALA A 66 -4.04 -22.64 -5.24
CA ALA A 66 -3.53 -22.84 -3.89
C ALA A 66 -2.49 -21.80 -3.48
N ASP A 67 -2.02 -20.98 -4.43
CA ASP A 67 -0.95 -20.01 -4.24
C ASP A 67 -1.48 -18.62 -3.88
N VAL A 68 -2.77 -18.35 -4.11
CA VAL A 68 -3.41 -17.07 -3.76
C VAL A 68 -3.52 -16.86 -2.25
N THR A 69 -3.48 -15.60 -1.85
CA THR A 69 -3.58 -15.14 -0.46
C THR A 69 -4.80 -14.22 -0.30
N VAL A 70 -5.01 -13.72 0.92
CA VAL A 70 -6.07 -12.75 1.19
C VAL A 70 -5.82 -11.44 0.44
N GLN A 71 -4.57 -11.01 0.28
CA GLN A 71 -4.20 -9.85 -0.53
C GLN A 71 -4.73 -9.96 -1.96
N ASP A 72 -4.61 -11.13 -2.60
CA ASP A 72 -5.03 -11.31 -4.00
C ASP A 72 -6.56 -11.18 -4.14
N ALA A 73 -7.30 -11.71 -3.16
CA ALA A 73 -8.75 -11.55 -3.10
C ALA A 73 -9.17 -10.09 -2.88
N LEU A 74 -8.45 -9.37 -2.02
CA LEU A 74 -8.71 -7.95 -1.75
C LEU A 74 -8.41 -7.07 -2.96
N ALA A 75 -7.30 -7.33 -3.65
CA ALA A 75 -6.91 -6.63 -4.87
C ALA A 75 -7.91 -6.90 -6.00
N ALA A 76 -8.31 -8.16 -6.22
CA ALA A 76 -9.31 -8.50 -7.23
C ALA A 76 -10.67 -7.85 -6.96
N LEU A 77 -11.12 -7.83 -5.70
CA LEU A 77 -12.35 -7.15 -5.30
C LEU A 77 -12.23 -5.62 -5.50
N ALA A 78 -11.11 -5.03 -5.11
CA ALA A 78 -10.85 -3.60 -5.29
C ALA A 78 -10.77 -3.21 -6.77
N HIS A 79 -10.16 -4.03 -7.62
CA HIS A 79 -10.17 -3.83 -9.06
C HIS A 79 -11.61 -3.77 -9.61
N LEU A 80 -12.53 -4.61 -9.11
CA LEU A 80 -13.93 -4.62 -9.54
C LEU A 80 -14.76 -3.45 -8.98
N ARG A 81 -14.54 -3.05 -7.73
CA ARG A 81 -15.42 -2.12 -7.00
C ARG A 81 -14.84 -0.72 -6.82
N LEU A 82 -13.52 -0.62 -6.75
CA LEU A 82 -12.79 0.55 -6.25
C LEU A 82 -11.84 1.16 -7.28
N ARG A 83 -11.88 0.72 -8.54
CA ARG A 83 -11.06 1.29 -9.62
C ARG A 83 -11.93 1.85 -10.76
N PRO A 84 -11.54 2.98 -11.39
CA PRO A 84 -12.23 3.49 -12.57
C PRO A 84 -12.33 2.41 -13.67
N PRO A 85 -13.50 2.19 -14.29
CA PRO A 85 -13.65 1.16 -15.33
C PRO A 85 -12.70 1.34 -16.52
N ALA A 86 -12.38 2.59 -16.88
CA ALA A 86 -11.48 2.92 -17.99
C ALA A 86 -10.03 2.51 -17.74
N SER A 87 -9.63 2.34 -16.47
CA SER A 87 -8.28 1.97 -16.08
C SER A 87 -8.05 0.45 -16.03
N ARG A 88 -9.09 -0.36 -16.28
CA ARG A 88 -9.00 -1.81 -16.13
C ARG A 88 -8.39 -2.43 -17.37
N GLY A 89 -7.19 -2.99 -17.23
CA GLY A 89 -6.53 -3.77 -18.28
C GLY A 89 -7.30 -5.05 -18.64
N PRO A 90 -7.03 -5.65 -19.81
CA PRO A 90 -7.60 -6.94 -20.17
C PRO A 90 -7.10 -8.05 -19.23
N ALA A 91 -7.96 -9.00 -18.89
CA ALA A 91 -7.54 -10.23 -18.21
C ALA A 91 -6.72 -11.08 -19.20
N GLY A 92 -5.40 -11.12 -19.02
CA GLY A 92 -4.51 -12.01 -19.76
C GLY A 92 -4.48 -13.42 -19.18
N ASP A 93 -3.55 -14.25 -19.68
CA ASP A 93 -3.25 -15.59 -19.15
C ASP A 93 -2.33 -15.55 -17.90
N ALA A 94 -2.36 -14.45 -17.16
CA ALA A 94 -1.57 -14.27 -15.95
C ALA A 94 -1.99 -15.26 -14.83
N PRO A 95 -1.09 -15.55 -13.87
CA PRO A 95 -1.46 -16.27 -12.65
C PRO A 95 -2.56 -15.53 -11.87
N LEU A 96 -3.22 -16.23 -10.92
CA LEU A 96 -4.18 -15.56 -10.04
C LEU A 96 -3.51 -14.84 -8.88
N ALA A 97 -2.35 -15.32 -8.44
CA ALA A 97 -1.55 -14.67 -7.41
C ALA A 97 -0.74 -13.52 -8.03
N ALA A 98 -0.78 -12.36 -7.38
CA ALA A 98 0.05 -11.21 -7.73
C ALA A 98 1.52 -11.47 -7.36
N TRP A 99 2.42 -10.65 -7.94
CA TRP A 99 3.85 -10.74 -7.67
C TRP A 99 4.16 -10.48 -6.18
N ARG A 100 5.22 -11.13 -5.70
CA ARG A 100 5.77 -10.97 -4.35
C ARG A 100 7.29 -11.13 -4.41
N PRO A 101 8.02 -10.57 -3.45
CA PRO A 101 9.45 -10.84 -3.30
C PRO A 101 9.69 -12.35 -3.15
N GLY A 102 10.69 -12.87 -3.86
CA GLY A 102 10.96 -14.31 -3.92
C GLY A 102 11.36 -14.95 -2.59
N ASP A 103 11.67 -14.14 -1.57
CA ASP A 103 12.00 -14.55 -0.22
C ASP A 103 10.83 -14.44 0.78
N THR A 104 9.65 -14.02 0.32
CA THR A 104 8.45 -13.95 1.16
C THR A 104 7.82 -15.33 1.27
N ASP A 105 7.87 -15.90 2.47
CA ASP A 105 7.20 -17.17 2.75
C ASP A 105 5.68 -17.04 2.53
N ARG A 106 5.11 -18.02 1.84
CA ARG A 106 3.66 -18.12 1.72
C ARG A 106 3.08 -18.72 3.01
N PRO A 107 2.16 -18.04 3.69
CA PRO A 107 1.50 -18.62 4.85
C PRO A 107 0.73 -19.89 4.47
N ASP A 108 0.62 -20.83 5.41
CA ASP A 108 -0.16 -22.03 5.17
C ASP A 108 -1.66 -21.73 4.97
N ALA A 109 -2.44 -22.74 4.57
CA ALA A 109 -3.87 -22.55 4.31
C ALA A 109 -4.64 -22.08 5.55
N ALA A 110 -4.29 -22.57 6.75
CA ALA A 110 -4.99 -22.22 7.97
C ALA A 110 -4.69 -20.77 8.40
N ALA A 111 -3.44 -20.33 8.24
CA ALA A 111 -3.04 -18.95 8.47
C ALA A 111 -3.77 -17.99 7.52
N ARG A 112 -3.89 -18.34 6.23
CA ARG A 112 -4.63 -17.53 5.25
C ARG A 112 -6.13 -17.50 5.53
N ASP A 113 -6.74 -18.63 5.91
CA ASP A 113 -8.16 -18.67 6.31
C ASP A 113 -8.40 -17.83 7.58
N ALA A 114 -7.46 -17.82 8.53
CA ALA A 114 -7.54 -16.98 9.72
C ALA A 114 -7.39 -15.48 9.39
N GLU A 115 -6.45 -15.11 8.52
CA GLU A 115 -6.31 -13.73 8.02
C GLU A 115 -7.59 -13.27 7.31
N ALA A 116 -8.17 -14.12 6.44
CA ALA A 116 -9.41 -13.81 5.74
C ALA A 116 -10.56 -13.55 6.72
N ALA A 117 -10.68 -14.36 7.77
CA ALA A 117 -11.69 -14.17 8.81
C ALA A 117 -11.53 -12.84 9.55
N VAL A 118 -10.30 -12.43 9.87
CA VAL A 118 -10.00 -11.13 10.49
C VAL A 118 -10.39 -9.98 9.56
N VAL A 119 -10.05 -10.09 8.27
CA VAL A 119 -10.39 -9.06 7.28
C VAL A 119 -11.91 -8.95 7.09
N VAL A 120 -12.62 -10.08 6.96
CA VAL A 120 -14.08 -10.11 6.84
C VAL A 120 -14.74 -9.49 8.08
N ASP A 121 -14.28 -9.82 9.28
CA ASP A 121 -14.76 -9.21 10.52
C ASP A 121 -14.52 -7.70 10.56
N ALA A 122 -13.33 -7.23 10.16
CA ALA A 122 -13.02 -5.82 10.11
C ALA A 122 -13.94 -5.09 9.11
N VAL A 123 -14.11 -5.64 7.91
CA VAL A 123 -14.95 -5.07 6.86
C VAL A 123 -16.41 -5.01 7.30
N LEU A 124 -16.94 -6.09 7.90
CA LEU A 124 -18.32 -6.18 8.39
C LEU A 124 -18.64 -5.06 9.38
N HIS A 125 -17.66 -4.66 10.19
CA HIS A 125 -17.81 -3.63 11.22
C HIS A 125 -17.31 -2.24 10.77
N GLY A 126 -17.21 -1.99 9.46
CA GLY A 126 -16.82 -0.69 8.90
C GLY A 126 -15.35 -0.31 9.10
N ARG A 127 -14.52 -1.23 9.60
CA ARG A 127 -13.09 -1.04 9.86
C ARG A 127 -12.27 -1.42 8.64
N HIS A 128 -12.44 -0.65 7.56
CA HIS A 128 -11.73 -0.88 6.30
C HIS A 128 -11.38 0.43 5.61
N LEU A 129 -10.31 0.39 4.83
CA LEU A 129 -9.74 1.51 4.10
C LEU A 129 -9.53 1.14 2.63
N ARG A 130 -9.68 2.11 1.73
CA ARG A 130 -9.19 1.98 0.35
C ARG A 130 -7.79 2.55 0.29
N VAL A 131 -6.85 1.77 -0.23
CA VAL A 131 -5.50 2.23 -0.54
C VAL A 131 -5.30 2.04 -2.03
N VAL A 132 -4.65 2.98 -2.70
CA VAL A 132 -4.31 2.83 -4.11
C VAL A 132 -2.83 3.06 -4.23
N ASN A 133 -2.12 2.01 -4.65
CA ASN A 133 -0.67 1.96 -4.67
C ASN A 133 -0.16 2.36 -6.05
N TRP A 134 0.65 3.41 -6.12
CA TRP A 134 1.46 3.77 -7.28
C TRP A 134 2.94 3.71 -6.90
N HIS A 135 3.81 3.33 -7.84
CA HIS A 135 5.26 3.41 -7.66
C HIS A 135 5.79 4.62 -8.43
N ASN A 136 5.96 4.49 -9.75
CA ASN A 136 6.37 5.58 -10.62
C ASN A 136 5.15 6.31 -11.23
N THR A 137 5.25 7.63 -11.42
CA THR A 137 4.15 8.49 -11.92
C THR A 137 4.65 9.48 -12.98
N PRO A 138 5.20 9.00 -14.10
CA PRO A 138 5.89 9.85 -15.07
C PRO A 138 4.96 10.90 -15.70
N ALA A 139 5.55 11.99 -16.18
CA ALA A 139 4.80 13.10 -16.77
C ALA A 139 3.99 12.68 -18.02
N SER A 140 4.48 11.69 -18.76
CA SER A 140 3.80 11.04 -19.90
C SER A 140 2.43 10.48 -19.53
N HIS A 141 2.25 9.99 -18.30
CA HIS A 141 1.04 9.35 -17.78
C HIS A 141 0.22 10.28 -16.86
N ALA A 142 0.63 11.54 -16.69
CA ALA A 142 -0.03 12.49 -15.78
C ALA A 142 -1.53 12.70 -16.09
N GLY A 143 -1.91 12.58 -17.37
CA GLY A 143 -3.31 12.67 -17.79
C GLY A 143 -4.16 11.51 -17.29
N GLU A 144 -3.63 10.29 -17.32
CA GLU A 144 -4.29 9.07 -16.82
C GLU A 144 -4.37 9.10 -15.29
N LEU A 145 -3.25 9.42 -14.63
CA LEU A 145 -3.21 9.59 -13.18
C LEU A 145 -4.24 10.63 -12.69
N ARG A 146 -4.35 11.78 -13.37
CA ARG A 146 -5.35 12.80 -13.03
C ARG A 146 -6.77 12.24 -13.13
N GLN A 147 -7.10 11.48 -14.18
CA GLN A 147 -8.43 10.89 -14.34
C GLN A 147 -8.75 9.90 -13.21
N GLU A 148 -7.77 9.09 -12.80
CA GLU A 148 -7.92 8.18 -11.67
C GLU A 148 -8.15 8.94 -10.36
N LEU A 149 -7.30 9.93 -10.06
CA LEU A 149 -7.39 10.72 -8.84
C LEU A 149 -8.70 11.53 -8.76
N VAL A 150 -9.19 12.08 -9.88
CA VAL A 150 -10.50 12.74 -9.93
C VAL A 150 -11.61 11.76 -9.55
N TRP A 151 -11.57 10.54 -10.10
CA TRP A 151 -12.57 9.52 -9.80
C TRP A 151 -12.60 9.17 -8.31
N TYR A 152 -11.43 9.09 -7.67
CA TYR A 152 -11.30 8.88 -6.22
C TYR A 152 -11.80 10.08 -5.42
N ALA A 153 -11.38 11.30 -5.75
CA ALA A 153 -11.77 12.53 -5.04
C ALA A 153 -13.29 12.78 -5.03
N GLU A 154 -13.99 12.40 -6.11
CA GLU A 154 -15.44 12.49 -6.21
C GLU A 154 -16.17 11.52 -5.25
N ARG A 155 -15.57 10.37 -4.91
CA ARG A 155 -16.25 9.23 -4.27
C ARG A 155 -15.84 8.99 -2.83
N PHE A 156 -14.62 9.37 -2.49
CA PHE A 156 -14.00 9.05 -1.21
C PHE A 156 -13.47 10.31 -0.54
N SER A 157 -13.23 10.19 0.76
CA SER A 157 -12.63 11.26 1.53
C SER A 157 -11.14 11.02 1.73
N PRO A 158 -10.32 12.08 1.61
CA PRO A 158 -8.89 11.97 1.88
C PRO A 158 -8.67 11.56 3.33
N VAL A 159 -7.67 10.71 3.56
CA VAL A 159 -7.34 10.22 4.90
C VAL A 159 -5.98 10.77 5.31
N THR A 160 -5.96 11.58 6.37
CA THR A 160 -4.74 11.94 7.08
C THR A 160 -4.36 10.87 8.10
N GLU A 161 -3.15 10.95 8.65
CA GLU A 161 -2.74 10.15 9.82
C GLU A 161 -3.75 10.29 10.98
N ALA A 162 -4.25 11.49 11.24
CA ALA A 162 -5.18 11.76 12.33
C ALA A 162 -6.56 11.12 12.08
N ASP A 163 -7.06 11.18 10.83
CA ASP A 163 -8.33 10.56 10.45
C ASP A 163 -8.27 9.04 10.60
N LEU A 164 -7.15 8.43 10.21
CA LEU A 164 -6.94 6.99 10.36
C LEU A 164 -6.93 6.58 11.84
N HIS A 165 -6.25 7.33 12.71
CA HIS A 165 -6.30 7.08 14.14
C HIS A 165 -7.71 7.25 14.71
N ALA A 166 -8.46 8.27 14.29
CA ALA A 166 -9.85 8.46 14.71
C ALA A 166 -10.75 7.30 14.25
N ALA A 167 -10.55 6.79 13.03
CA ALA A 167 -11.30 5.65 12.50
C ALA A 167 -10.96 4.35 13.25
N LEU A 168 -9.70 4.13 13.61
CA LEU A 168 -9.29 3.01 14.47
C LEU A 168 -9.85 3.14 15.90
N ASP A 169 -9.99 4.35 16.43
CA ASP A 169 -10.57 4.59 17.77
C ASP A 169 -12.09 4.35 17.81
N THR A 170 -12.79 4.73 16.75
CA THR A 170 -14.27 4.81 16.75
C THR A 170 -14.94 3.75 15.87
N GLY A 171 -14.16 3.09 14.99
CA GLY A 171 -14.66 2.22 13.93
C GLY A 171 -15.39 2.96 12.82
N ARG A 172 -15.27 4.30 12.73
CA ARG A 172 -16.00 5.12 11.76
C ARG A 172 -15.15 6.25 11.18
N TRP A 173 -15.37 6.53 9.90
CA TRP A 173 -14.87 7.75 9.27
C TRP A 173 -15.70 8.95 9.72
N ALA A 174 -15.04 10.10 9.91
CA ALA A 174 -15.73 11.34 10.26
C ALA A 174 -16.59 11.87 9.09
N ASP A 175 -16.10 11.68 7.86
CA ASP A 175 -16.86 11.94 6.65
C ASP A 175 -17.79 10.75 6.35
N PRO A 176 -19.04 10.99 5.90
CA PRO A 176 -19.91 9.90 5.46
C PRO A 176 -19.37 9.12 4.25
N ARG A 177 -18.49 9.72 3.42
CA ARG A 177 -17.81 9.01 2.34
C ARG A 177 -16.70 8.12 2.91
N PRO A 178 -16.50 6.90 2.37
CA PRO A 178 -15.40 6.04 2.82
C PRO A 178 -14.03 6.71 2.58
N GLY A 179 -13.07 6.43 3.46
CA GLY A 179 -11.71 6.94 3.33
C GLY A 179 -10.94 6.32 2.16
N VAL A 180 -10.06 7.12 1.53
CA VAL A 180 -9.06 6.68 0.55
C VAL A 180 -7.67 7.23 0.88
N VAL A 181 -6.66 6.39 0.67
CA VAL A 181 -5.24 6.75 0.70
C VAL A 181 -4.62 6.52 -0.68
N PRO A 182 -4.30 7.59 -1.43
CA PRO A 182 -3.33 7.52 -2.50
C PRO A 182 -1.94 7.28 -1.92
N ALA A 183 -1.37 6.09 -2.15
CA ALA A 183 -0.06 5.70 -1.66
C ALA A 183 0.97 5.68 -2.80
N PHE A 184 2.11 6.34 -2.58
CA PHE A 184 3.21 6.46 -3.52
C PHE A 184 4.46 5.82 -2.91
N PHE A 185 4.86 4.70 -3.48
CA PHE A 185 6.01 3.92 -3.03
C PHE A 185 7.30 4.33 -3.76
N ASP A 186 8.41 3.72 -3.37
CA ASP A 186 9.71 3.77 -4.05
C ASP A 186 10.45 5.10 -4.09
N GLY A 187 9.82 6.22 -3.72
CA GLY A 187 10.52 7.49 -3.60
C GLY A 187 10.96 8.10 -4.93
N PHE A 188 10.28 7.77 -6.04
CA PHE A 188 10.56 8.37 -7.34
C PHE A 188 10.31 9.89 -7.33
N ALA A 189 11.13 10.63 -8.09
CA ALA A 189 11.03 12.08 -8.28
C ALA A 189 9.69 12.47 -8.90
N SER A 190 9.17 11.62 -9.78
CA SER A 190 7.87 11.78 -10.42
C SER A 190 6.72 11.87 -9.41
N ALA A 191 6.80 11.15 -8.28
CA ALA A 191 5.79 11.24 -7.22
C ALA A 191 5.70 12.66 -6.63
N ALA A 192 6.85 13.34 -6.46
CA ALA A 192 6.88 14.72 -5.98
C ALA A 192 6.52 15.74 -7.08
N GLN A 193 6.87 15.45 -8.35
CA GLN A 193 6.72 16.40 -9.47
C GLN A 193 5.35 16.33 -10.16
N VAL A 194 4.70 15.18 -10.11
CA VAL A 194 3.46 14.88 -10.83
C VAL A 194 2.34 14.51 -9.85
N ALA A 195 2.54 13.46 -9.05
CA ALA A 195 1.47 12.93 -8.23
C ALA A 195 1.05 13.86 -7.09
N ALA A 196 2.00 14.39 -6.32
CA ALA A 196 1.71 15.28 -5.21
C ALA A 196 0.96 16.56 -5.64
N PRO A 197 1.39 17.30 -6.68
CA PRO A 197 0.62 18.45 -7.19
C PRO A 197 -0.81 18.08 -7.62
N LEU A 198 -1.02 16.90 -8.20
CA LEU A 198 -2.36 16.44 -8.56
C LEU A 198 -3.21 16.11 -7.33
N CYS A 199 -2.63 15.48 -6.31
CA CYS A 199 -3.32 15.27 -5.03
C CYS A 199 -3.74 16.61 -4.42
N GLU A 200 -2.86 17.61 -4.40
CA GLU A 200 -3.15 18.95 -3.87
C GLU A 200 -4.24 19.66 -4.66
N GLU A 201 -4.17 19.64 -6.00
CA GLU A 201 -5.19 20.20 -6.91
C GLU A 201 -6.58 19.63 -6.60
N LEU A 202 -6.65 18.35 -6.25
CA LEU A 202 -7.88 17.59 -6.04
C LEU A 202 -8.31 17.50 -4.57
N GLY A 203 -7.57 18.10 -3.64
CA GLY A 203 -7.84 18.03 -2.21
C GLY A 203 -7.63 16.64 -1.60
N LEU A 204 -6.78 15.81 -2.22
CA LEU A 204 -6.36 14.51 -1.71
C LEU A 204 -5.10 14.62 -0.84
N VAL A 205 -4.91 13.65 0.05
CA VAL A 205 -3.71 13.54 0.89
C VAL A 205 -2.93 12.29 0.46
N GLY A 206 -1.79 12.50 -0.21
CA GLY A 206 -0.88 11.41 -0.56
C GLY A 206 -0.12 10.86 0.65
N TRP A 207 0.24 9.57 0.58
CA TRP A 207 1.08 8.87 1.55
C TRP A 207 2.34 8.35 0.85
N PHE A 208 3.52 8.79 1.27
CA PHE A 208 4.78 8.53 0.58
C PHE A 208 5.68 7.58 1.36
N TYR A 209 6.20 6.56 0.68
CA TYR A 209 7.01 5.46 1.26
C TYR A 209 8.38 5.36 0.56
N PRO A 210 9.32 6.30 0.81
CA PRO A 210 10.61 6.31 0.15
C PRO A 210 11.64 5.35 0.80
N PRO A 211 12.34 4.50 0.02
CA PRO A 211 13.58 3.85 0.46
C PRO A 211 14.69 4.90 0.62
N THR A 212 15.23 5.07 1.82
CA THR A 212 16.07 6.24 2.12
C THR A 212 17.40 6.26 1.36
N GLU A 213 18.01 5.10 1.11
CA GLU A 213 19.27 5.04 0.35
C GLU A 213 19.06 5.36 -1.15
N PHE A 214 17.85 5.24 -1.68
CA PHE A 214 17.57 5.68 -3.05
C PHE A 214 17.64 7.19 -3.19
N LEU A 215 17.12 7.92 -2.18
CA LEU A 215 17.19 9.39 -2.11
C LEU A 215 18.63 9.89 -1.89
N ASP A 216 19.45 9.12 -1.19
CA ASP A 216 20.89 9.42 -1.01
C ASP A 216 21.74 9.04 -2.23
N CYS A 217 21.24 8.14 -3.09
CA CYS A 217 21.96 7.64 -4.24
C CYS A 217 22.21 8.75 -5.27
N PRO A 218 23.48 9.01 -5.68
CA PRO A 218 23.76 9.99 -6.72
C PRO A 218 23.01 9.69 -8.03
N PRO A 219 22.54 10.69 -8.79
CA PRO A 219 21.71 10.45 -9.99
C PRO A 219 22.32 9.46 -11.01
N ALA A 220 23.65 9.48 -11.16
CA ALA A 220 24.38 8.58 -12.06
C ALA A 220 24.37 7.10 -11.61
N GLN A 221 24.04 6.82 -10.35
CA GLN A 221 24.00 5.47 -9.76
C GLN A 221 22.57 4.95 -9.55
N GLN A 222 21.57 5.84 -9.58
CA GLN A 222 20.18 5.50 -9.26
C GLN A 222 19.57 4.41 -10.15
N ARG A 223 19.96 4.30 -11.42
CA ARG A 223 19.47 3.23 -12.30
C ARG A 223 19.97 1.86 -11.87
N ALA A 224 21.25 1.78 -11.53
CA ALA A 224 21.86 0.55 -11.04
C ALA A 224 21.27 0.18 -9.67
N PHE A 225 21.11 1.17 -8.79
CA PHE A 225 20.44 0.99 -7.50
C PHE A 225 19.02 0.44 -7.66
N ALA A 226 18.23 1.05 -8.55
CA ALA A 226 16.87 0.62 -8.81
C ALA A 226 16.78 -0.81 -9.32
N ALA A 227 17.63 -1.19 -10.28
CA ALA A 227 17.70 -2.56 -10.77
C ALA A 227 18.18 -3.58 -9.72
N GLU A 228 19.05 -3.19 -8.78
CA GLU A 228 19.53 -4.05 -7.69
C GLU A 228 18.49 -4.27 -6.59
N HIS A 229 17.56 -3.33 -6.43
CA HIS A 229 16.63 -3.27 -5.31
C HIS A 229 15.16 -3.34 -5.75
N ASP A 230 14.90 -3.96 -6.90
CA ASP A 230 13.56 -4.19 -7.44
C ASP A 230 12.69 -2.92 -7.44
N LEU A 231 13.28 -1.77 -7.76
CA LEU A 231 12.54 -0.53 -7.99
C LEU A 231 12.18 -0.44 -9.47
N GLY A 232 10.89 -0.36 -9.74
CA GLY A 232 10.33 -0.43 -11.07
C GLY A 232 10.54 0.81 -11.93
N VAL A 233 11.62 0.83 -12.72
CA VAL A 233 11.94 1.95 -13.62
C VAL A 233 11.31 1.71 -14.99
N LEU A 234 10.50 2.67 -15.43
CA LEU A 234 9.88 2.63 -16.75
C LEU A 234 10.91 2.83 -17.87
N ASP A 235 10.67 2.22 -19.03
CA ASP A 235 11.57 2.30 -20.20
C ASP A 235 11.91 3.74 -20.60
N GLU A 236 10.97 4.66 -20.45
CA GLU A 236 11.17 6.09 -20.76
C GLU A 236 12.09 6.79 -19.76
N ASP A 237 12.14 6.33 -18.50
CA ASP A 237 12.98 6.87 -17.44
C ASP A 237 14.38 6.25 -17.42
N LEU A 238 14.55 5.09 -18.09
CA LEU A 238 15.86 4.49 -18.36
C LEU A 238 16.72 5.36 -19.29
N ALA A 239 16.07 6.12 -20.18
CA ALA A 239 16.76 6.98 -21.14
C ALA A 239 17.07 8.37 -20.55
N GLY A 240 18.32 8.58 -20.15
CA GLY A 240 18.87 9.91 -19.83
C GLY A 240 19.48 10.05 -18.43
N ASP A 241 19.81 11.30 -18.08
CA ASP A 241 20.60 11.64 -16.88
C ASP A 241 19.78 12.31 -15.76
N ALA A 242 18.46 12.43 -15.92
CA ALA A 242 17.58 13.04 -14.92
C ALA A 242 17.53 12.21 -13.63
N SER A 243 17.40 12.80 -12.44
CA SER A 243 17.27 12.02 -11.20
C SER A 243 16.00 11.17 -11.22
N LEU A 244 16.12 9.87 -10.93
CA LEU A 244 14.98 8.98 -10.69
C LEU A 244 14.40 9.18 -9.30
N ALA A 245 15.24 9.33 -8.27
CA ALA A 245 14.77 9.52 -6.90
C ALA A 245 14.43 10.99 -6.63
N MET A 246 13.43 11.22 -5.79
CA MET A 246 13.15 12.55 -5.24
C MET A 246 14.32 13.03 -4.36
N SER A 247 14.44 14.33 -4.14
CA SER A 247 15.42 14.86 -3.19
C SER A 247 14.86 14.86 -1.77
N TRP A 248 15.75 14.92 -0.78
CA TRP A 248 15.35 15.13 0.63
C TRP A 248 14.59 16.44 0.83
N ASP A 249 14.94 17.51 0.11
CA ASP A 249 14.22 18.78 0.17
C ASP A 249 12.78 18.64 -0.36
N ALA A 250 12.59 17.87 -1.44
CA ALA A 250 11.26 17.56 -1.96
C ALA A 250 10.45 16.75 -0.95
N LEU A 251 11.06 15.74 -0.31
CA LEU A 251 10.38 14.95 0.73
C LEU A 251 10.00 15.82 1.96
N ALA A 252 10.89 16.73 2.37
CA ALA A 252 10.62 17.65 3.47
C ALA A 252 9.44 18.58 3.13
N ASP A 253 9.37 19.08 1.90
CA ASP A 253 8.25 19.89 1.43
C ASP A 253 6.94 19.08 1.36
N LEU A 254 6.96 17.85 0.83
CA LEU A 254 5.81 16.95 0.82
C LEU A 254 5.26 16.74 2.23
N ALA A 255 6.13 16.56 3.22
CA ALA A 255 5.75 16.30 4.61
C ALA A 255 4.95 17.43 5.28
N THR A 256 4.93 18.63 4.68
CA THR A 256 4.13 19.77 5.16
C THR A 256 2.64 19.64 4.82
N ARG A 257 2.30 18.82 3.81
CA ARG A 257 0.96 18.71 3.22
C ARG A 257 0.46 17.26 3.10
N HIS A 258 1.39 16.31 3.14
CA HIS A 258 1.16 14.89 2.93
C HIS A 258 1.72 14.05 4.08
N VAL A 259 1.43 12.75 4.05
CA VAL A 259 1.92 11.80 5.06
C VAL A 259 3.19 11.13 4.52
N VAL A 260 4.23 11.06 5.34
CA VAL A 260 5.46 10.32 5.02
C VAL A 260 5.60 9.14 5.98
N CYS A 261 5.87 7.99 5.39
CA CYS A 261 6.07 6.70 6.05
C CYS A 261 7.50 6.19 5.81
N GLY A 262 7.88 5.13 6.51
CA GLY A 262 9.15 4.44 6.26
C GLY A 262 8.99 3.26 5.30
N HIS A 263 10.02 3.02 4.48
CA HIS A 263 10.04 1.95 3.49
C HIS A 263 11.43 1.30 3.35
N SER A 264 12.06 1.04 4.50
CA SER A 264 13.43 0.55 4.61
C SER A 264 14.50 1.45 3.97
N ALA A 265 15.75 0.99 3.93
CA ALA A 265 16.83 1.72 3.27
C ALA A 265 16.85 1.43 1.77
N THR A 266 16.77 0.15 1.40
CA THR A 266 17.00 -0.34 0.03
C THR A 266 15.86 -1.17 -0.50
N HIS A 267 14.63 -0.84 -0.13
CA HIS A 267 13.45 -1.58 -0.58
C HIS A 267 13.51 -3.07 -0.16
N ALA A 268 13.85 -3.31 1.11
CA ALA A 268 14.00 -4.65 1.65
C ALA A 268 12.64 -5.30 2.00
N SER A 269 12.56 -6.62 1.88
CA SER A 269 11.50 -7.42 2.49
C SER A 269 11.74 -7.54 4.00
N SER A 270 10.68 -7.80 4.80
CA SER A 270 10.85 -8.09 6.23
C SER A 270 11.76 -9.31 6.46
N VAL A 271 11.57 -10.37 5.66
CA VAL A 271 12.26 -11.67 5.80
C VAL A 271 13.77 -11.57 5.56
N SER A 272 14.20 -10.57 4.79
CA SER A 272 15.63 -10.30 4.53
C SER A 272 16.35 -9.69 5.75
N VAL A 273 15.64 -9.11 6.71
CA VAL A 273 16.22 -8.40 7.88
C VAL A 273 16.39 -9.36 9.06
N ARG A 274 17.58 -9.96 9.17
CA ARG A 274 17.83 -11.09 10.10
C ARG A 274 18.81 -10.78 11.22
N THR A 275 19.77 -9.90 10.98
CA THR A 275 20.86 -9.59 11.90
C THR A 275 20.71 -8.20 12.50
N THR A 276 21.44 -7.92 13.59
CA THR A 276 21.52 -6.55 14.14
C THR A 276 22.06 -5.54 13.12
N ALA A 277 22.96 -5.97 12.23
CA ALA A 277 23.48 -5.11 11.17
C ALA A 277 22.40 -4.78 10.12
N ASP A 278 21.56 -5.76 9.78
CA ASP A 278 20.43 -5.54 8.88
C ASP A 278 19.40 -4.60 9.51
N VAL A 279 19.07 -4.80 10.79
CA VAL A 279 18.15 -3.91 11.53
C VAL A 279 18.70 -2.48 11.60
N GLU A 280 19.99 -2.34 11.90
CA GLU A 280 20.66 -1.03 11.92
C GLU A 280 20.54 -0.33 10.56
N ARG A 281 20.87 -1.05 9.47
CA ARG A 281 20.83 -0.49 8.12
C ARG A 281 19.42 -0.25 7.61
N GLN A 282 18.53 -1.23 7.70
CA GLN A 282 17.21 -1.21 7.04
C GLN A 282 16.13 -0.55 7.88
N VAL A 283 16.34 -0.35 9.18
CA VAL A 283 15.32 0.22 10.08
C VAL A 283 15.84 1.45 10.78
N HIS A 284 16.86 1.32 11.63
CA HIS A 284 17.25 2.41 12.53
C HIS A 284 17.78 3.63 11.78
N ARG A 285 18.68 3.44 10.80
CA ARG A 285 19.21 4.55 9.99
C ARG A 285 18.12 5.24 9.15
N PRO A 286 17.27 4.52 8.38
CA PRO A 286 16.15 5.13 7.66
C PRO A 286 15.22 5.91 8.58
N LEU A 287 14.83 5.33 9.73
CA LEU A 287 13.96 6.02 10.68
C LEU A 287 14.60 7.27 11.27
N ALA A 288 15.89 7.22 11.62
CA ALA A 288 16.61 8.38 12.11
C ALA A 288 16.67 9.48 11.05
N ARG A 289 16.98 9.13 9.79
CA ARG A 289 17.09 10.07 8.69
C ARG A 289 15.74 10.70 8.33
N LEU A 290 14.68 9.90 8.24
CA LEU A 290 13.31 10.39 8.06
C LEU A 290 12.93 11.31 9.22
N THR A 291 13.19 10.91 10.46
CA THR A 291 12.84 11.74 11.64
C THR A 291 13.55 13.09 11.63
N GLU A 292 14.82 13.13 11.21
CA GLU A 292 15.59 14.36 11.05
C GLU A 292 14.94 15.30 10.02
N VAL A 293 14.60 14.78 8.84
CA VAL A 293 14.04 15.56 7.73
C VAL A 293 12.61 16.03 8.02
N LEU A 294 11.80 15.16 8.63
CA LEU A 294 10.39 15.44 8.92
C LEU A 294 10.19 16.27 10.20
N GLY A 295 11.20 16.34 11.08
CA GLY A 295 11.09 16.90 12.43
C GLY A 295 10.18 16.10 13.39
N ARG A 296 9.68 14.95 12.93
CA ARG A 296 8.80 14.02 13.65
C ARG A 296 9.03 12.61 13.13
N ARG A 297 8.62 11.60 13.90
CA ARG A 297 8.67 10.20 13.42
C ARG A 297 7.74 10.02 12.21
N PRO A 298 8.10 9.17 11.23
CA PRO A 298 7.20 8.83 10.15
C PRO A 298 5.91 8.18 10.69
N ALA A 299 4.79 8.40 10.01
CA ALA A 299 3.47 8.01 10.49
C ALA A 299 3.30 6.49 10.57
N GLY A 300 3.80 5.80 9.53
CA GLY A 300 3.76 4.34 9.43
C GLY A 300 4.97 3.73 8.77
N TRP A 301 4.92 2.42 8.58
CA TRP A 301 5.96 1.62 7.94
C TRP A 301 5.36 0.59 6.99
N ALA A 302 6.02 0.36 5.86
CA ALA A 302 5.72 -0.75 4.95
C ALA A 302 7.02 -1.43 4.54
N TRP A 303 7.00 -2.75 4.38
CA TRP A 303 8.07 -3.50 3.70
C TRP A 303 7.76 -3.70 2.23
N LEU A 304 8.80 -3.98 1.43
CA LEU A 304 8.62 -4.47 0.08
C LEU A 304 7.68 -5.70 0.10
N GLY A 305 6.72 -5.73 -0.83
CA GLY A 305 5.71 -6.80 -0.93
C GLY A 305 4.56 -6.68 0.08
N GLY A 306 4.52 -5.63 0.91
CA GLY A 306 3.42 -5.36 1.83
C GLY A 306 3.19 -6.46 2.85
N THR A 307 4.28 -6.99 3.44
CA THR A 307 4.24 -8.07 4.42
C THR A 307 3.45 -7.69 5.69
N PRO A 308 2.58 -8.57 6.23
CA PRO A 308 1.94 -8.37 7.54
C PRO A 308 2.95 -8.22 8.68
N PHE A 309 2.55 -7.56 9.77
CA PHE A 309 3.44 -7.35 10.91
C PHE A 309 3.65 -8.63 11.73
N ASP A 310 4.91 -9.02 11.92
CA ASP A 310 5.34 -10.11 12.79
C ASP A 310 6.20 -9.59 13.95
N PRO A 311 5.71 -9.57 15.20
CA PRO A 311 6.51 -9.12 16.35
C PRO A 311 7.73 -10.00 16.64
N ALA A 312 7.83 -11.20 16.07
CA ALA A 312 9.00 -12.06 16.19
C ALA A 312 10.09 -11.73 15.16
N ALA A 313 9.76 -11.02 14.07
CA ALA A 313 10.72 -10.60 13.06
C ALA A 313 11.60 -9.44 13.60
N PRO A 314 12.94 -9.52 13.48
CA PRO A 314 13.84 -8.50 14.04
C PRO A 314 13.57 -7.08 13.53
N GLY A 315 13.30 -6.93 12.22
CA GLY A 315 13.01 -5.64 11.61
C GLY A 315 11.72 -5.02 12.14
N ASP A 316 10.63 -5.79 12.14
CA ASP A 316 9.31 -5.40 12.61
C ASP A 316 9.33 -4.99 14.09
N ALA A 317 9.96 -5.80 14.95
CA ALA A 317 10.13 -5.48 16.35
C ALA A 317 10.92 -4.17 16.56
N ALA A 318 11.95 -3.92 15.73
CA ALA A 318 12.72 -2.69 15.80
C ALA A 318 11.93 -1.45 15.35
N VAL A 319 11.08 -1.58 14.33
CA VAL A 319 10.15 -0.51 13.89
C VAL A 319 9.17 -0.16 15.02
N ALA A 320 8.54 -1.17 15.63
CA ALA A 320 7.61 -0.99 16.73
C ALA A 320 8.30 -0.37 17.97
N ALA A 321 9.50 -0.86 18.33
CA ALA A 321 10.30 -0.31 19.43
C ALA A 321 10.75 1.14 19.16
N ALA A 322 10.92 1.52 17.89
CA ALA A 322 11.14 2.89 17.48
C ALA A 322 9.85 3.73 17.45
N GLY A 323 8.74 3.25 18.01
CA GLY A 323 7.52 4.03 18.23
C GLY A 323 6.82 4.46 16.94
N VAL A 324 7.04 3.77 15.82
CA VAL A 324 6.19 3.91 14.64
C VAL A 324 4.83 3.31 14.98
N ARG A 325 3.76 4.06 14.70
CA ARG A 325 2.42 3.72 15.21
C ARG A 325 1.58 2.92 14.24
N LEU A 326 1.84 3.04 12.94
CA LEU A 326 1.07 2.40 11.89
C LEU A 326 1.93 1.42 11.10
N TRP A 327 1.35 0.29 10.73
CA TRP A 327 1.93 -0.69 9.83
C TRP A 327 1.03 -0.84 8.62
N THR A 328 1.60 -0.72 7.42
CA THR A 328 0.86 -0.90 6.16
C THR A 328 1.31 -2.20 5.51
N SER A 329 0.39 -3.14 5.38
CA SER A 329 0.52 -4.36 4.59
C SER A 329 -0.51 -4.36 3.46
N ASN A 330 -0.43 -5.35 2.58
CA ASN A 330 -1.40 -5.50 1.50
C ASN A 330 -2.77 -6.07 1.95
N ALA A 331 -2.90 -6.47 3.23
CA ALA A 331 -4.16 -6.96 3.79
C ALA A 331 -4.73 -6.02 4.86
N ALA A 332 -3.89 -5.24 5.54
CA ALA A 332 -4.30 -4.42 6.67
C ALA A 332 -3.44 -3.16 6.86
N VAL A 333 -4.04 -2.17 7.51
CA VAL A 333 -3.32 -1.13 8.24
C VAL A 333 -3.50 -1.39 9.74
N GLU A 334 -2.39 -1.64 10.44
CA GLU A 334 -2.38 -2.03 11.85
C GLU A 334 -1.84 -0.92 12.74
N ARG A 335 -2.51 -0.63 13.88
CA ARG A 335 -1.93 0.18 14.95
C ARG A 335 -1.06 -0.67 15.86
N LEU A 336 0.19 -0.23 16.06
CA LEU A 336 1.19 -0.92 16.88
C LEU A 336 1.31 -0.34 18.30
N ALA A 337 1.06 0.96 18.48
CA ALA A 337 1.18 1.70 19.74
C ALA A 337 0.21 2.90 19.81
#